data_AF-A0A7C3NA10-F1
#
_entry.id   AF-A0A7C3NA10-F1
#
_cell.length_a   1.000
_cell.length_b   1.000
_cell.length_c   1.000
_cell.angle_alpha   90.00
_cell.angle_beta   90.00
_cell.angle_gamma   90.00
#
_symmetry.space_group_name_H-M   'P 1'
#
loop_
_entity.id
_entity.type
_entity.pdbx_description
1 polymer ?
#
loop_
_entity_poly.entity_id
_entity_poly.type
_entity_poly.pdbx_seq_one_letter_code
_entity_poly.pdbx_strand_id
1 'polypeptide(L)'
;MSILLRGLSIKDHNELSTSTSIEQEINLEALADAEKAAAELLNICSFLVRWNGFVISENYYAGTTAATPHHGRSITKSVVSALVGIAIDKGIIGGVNDKVLDYIPEFKSQDNDDRKNQITIRHLLTMTSGFKWKEEEMDEWFSSDSLAAISDSWGRPLAGNPGEIYNYDSASADLLTVILTRAAKQEAKTFAIETLFAPLHITEFDWEKDPAGYYRGSTGLIMRAPDLAKIGQLYLQQGQWNSRQIVSQEWIEQSVAQQVRVNEVVSYGYLWRSRQVGSIRHYYGMGYGGQYLMVVPSLKMVVVANYEWRVSHEEANRQKYGFTDRVFDPLVEACQKN
;
A
#
# COMPACT_ATOMS: atom_id res chain seq x y z
N MET A 1 -16.68 42.53 13.33
CA MET A 1 -15.26 42.87 13.10
C MET A 1 -14.78 41.98 11.96
N SER A 2 -14.56 42.61 10.81
CA SER A 2 -14.39 41.98 9.49
C SER A 2 -12.98 41.40 9.32
N ILE A 3 -12.87 40.17 8.81
CA ILE A 3 -11.64 39.68 8.17
C ILE A 3 -12.01 39.24 6.76
N LEU A 4 -11.44 39.94 5.78
CA LEU A 4 -11.58 39.68 4.35
C LEU A 4 -10.87 38.39 3.95
N LEU A 5 -11.59 37.47 3.29
CA LEU A 5 -10.99 36.47 2.42
C LEU A 5 -10.91 37.06 1.00
N ARG A 6 -9.69 37.19 0.49
CA ARG A 6 -9.41 37.63 -0.89
C ARG A 6 -9.69 36.49 -1.87
N GLY A 7 -10.32 36.86 -2.98
CA GLY A 7 -10.92 35.98 -3.98
C GLY A 7 -9.97 35.04 -4.71
N LEU A 8 -10.52 33.87 -5.03
CA LEU A 8 -10.19 33.11 -6.23
C LEU A 8 -11.37 33.30 -7.20
N SER A 9 -11.05 33.83 -8.38
CA SER A 9 -12.00 34.10 -9.46
C SER A 9 -12.33 32.81 -10.18
N ILE A 10 -13.55 32.29 -10.00
CA ILE A 10 -14.13 31.27 -10.86
C ILE A 10 -14.74 31.98 -12.08
N LYS A 11 -14.16 31.77 -13.26
CA LYS A 11 -14.75 32.11 -14.54
C LYS A 11 -14.63 30.91 -15.46
N ASP A 12 -15.73 30.19 -15.65
CA ASP A 12 -16.46 30.15 -16.92
C ASP A 12 -17.61 29.13 -16.82
N HIS A 13 -18.83 29.61 -17.03
CA HIS A 13 -20.04 28.80 -17.17
C HIS A 13 -20.53 28.88 -18.61
N ASN A 14 -20.71 27.70 -19.23
CA ASN A 14 -21.71 27.28 -20.23
C ASN A 14 -21.11 26.04 -20.95
N GLU A 15 -21.77 24.91 -21.16
CA GLU A 15 -23.19 24.60 -21.36
C GLU A 15 -23.47 23.14 -20.96
N LEU A 16 -24.74 22.84 -20.64
CA LEU A 16 -25.22 21.59 -20.05
C LEU A 16 -24.98 20.33 -20.90
N SER A 17 -24.49 19.27 -20.23
CA SER A 17 -24.95 17.90 -20.50
C SER A 17 -25.48 17.31 -19.19
N THR A 18 -26.74 16.91 -19.22
CA THR A 18 -27.45 16.29 -18.10
C THR A 18 -26.94 14.86 -17.88
N SER A 19 -26.06 14.67 -16.90
CA SER A 19 -25.98 13.43 -16.16
C SER A 19 -25.99 13.75 -14.67
N THR A 20 -27.08 13.38 -14.00
CA THR A 20 -27.23 13.47 -12.55
C THR A 20 -26.34 12.42 -11.89
N SER A 21 -25.04 12.68 -11.83
CA SER A 21 -24.19 12.15 -10.76
C SER A 21 -24.15 13.24 -9.70
N ILE A 22 -24.77 13.00 -8.55
CA ILE A 22 -24.51 13.80 -7.36
C ILE A 22 -23.00 13.63 -7.12
N GLU A 23 -22.19 14.64 -7.47
CA GLU A 23 -20.81 14.66 -7.04
C GLU A 23 -20.87 14.78 -5.51
N GLN A 24 -20.46 13.73 -4.80
CA GLN A 24 -20.33 13.79 -3.35
C GLN A 24 -19.25 14.83 -3.04
N GLU A 25 -19.68 16.02 -2.59
CA GLU A 25 -18.80 17.04 -2.07
C GLU A 25 -18.19 16.55 -0.76
N ILE A 26 -16.91 16.86 -0.55
CA ILE A 26 -16.29 16.54 0.74
C ILE A 26 -16.94 17.38 1.84
N ASN A 27 -17.26 16.74 2.97
CA ASN A 27 -17.75 17.43 4.14
C ASN A 27 -16.60 18.22 4.80
N LEU A 28 -16.54 19.53 4.57
CA LEU A 28 -15.48 20.41 5.08
C LEU A 28 -15.46 20.52 6.61
N GLU A 29 -16.62 20.41 7.27
CA GLU A 29 -16.70 20.40 8.74
C GLU A 29 -16.08 19.11 9.27
N ALA A 30 -16.42 17.96 8.66
CA ALA A 30 -15.83 16.68 9.02
C ALA A 30 -14.32 16.62 8.73
N LEU A 31 -13.85 17.26 7.66
CA LEU A 31 -12.43 17.41 7.39
C LEU A 31 -11.73 18.20 8.51
N ALA A 32 -12.29 19.36 8.90
CA ALA A 32 -11.74 20.17 9.98
C ALA A 32 -11.72 19.41 11.32
N ASP A 33 -12.73 18.58 11.59
CA ASP A 33 -12.76 17.73 12.78
C ASP A 33 -11.75 16.58 12.71
N ALA A 34 -11.55 15.99 11.53
CA ALA A 34 -10.50 15.01 11.29
C ALA A 34 -9.10 15.61 11.51
N GLU A 35 -8.85 16.85 11.07
CA GLU A 35 -7.59 17.57 11.31
C GLU A 35 -7.34 17.82 12.80
N LYS A 36 -8.37 18.26 13.54
CA LYS A 36 -8.28 18.43 15.01
C LYS A 36 -8.00 17.10 15.70
N ALA A 37 -8.75 16.06 15.36
CA ALA A 37 -8.57 14.74 15.94
C ALA A 37 -7.18 14.17 15.63
N ALA A 38 -6.67 14.35 14.41
CA ALA A 38 -5.32 13.96 14.03
C ALA A 38 -4.27 14.71 14.87
N ALA A 39 -4.43 16.02 15.09
CA ALA A 39 -3.52 16.82 15.90
C ALA A 39 -3.43 16.38 17.38
N GLU A 40 -4.43 15.67 17.88
CA GLU A 40 -4.46 15.11 19.24
C GLU A 40 -3.89 13.68 19.34
N LEU A 41 -3.55 13.04 18.22
CA LEU A 41 -2.98 11.71 18.23
C LEU A 41 -1.49 11.77 18.57
N LEU A 42 -1.12 11.04 19.62
CA LEU A 42 0.29 10.89 19.99
C LEU A 42 1.06 10.22 18.84
N ASN A 43 2.29 10.68 18.62
CA ASN A 43 3.25 10.13 17.64
C ASN A 43 2.84 10.21 16.16
N ILE A 44 1.71 10.82 15.82
CA ILE A 44 1.43 11.12 14.41
C ILE A 44 2.51 12.07 13.91
N CYS A 45 2.99 11.83 12.69
CA CYS A 45 3.98 12.67 12.02
C CYS A 45 3.34 13.46 10.88
N SER A 46 2.46 12.84 10.10
CA SER A 46 1.79 13.55 9.01
C SER A 46 0.37 13.04 8.81
N PHE A 47 -0.49 13.94 8.35
CA PHE A 47 -1.85 13.66 7.90
C PHE A 47 -2.12 14.44 6.62
N LEU A 48 -2.47 13.75 5.54
CA LEU A 48 -2.69 14.36 4.24
C LEU A 48 -3.96 13.77 3.62
N VAL A 49 -4.81 14.66 3.09
CA VAL A 49 -6.01 14.28 2.35
C VAL A 49 -5.96 14.87 0.94
N ARG A 50 -6.13 14.01 -0.07
CA ARG A 50 -6.46 14.43 -1.43
C ARG A 50 -7.93 14.14 -1.70
N TRP A 51 -8.60 15.08 -2.34
CA TRP A 51 -9.97 14.92 -2.81
C TRP A 51 -10.08 15.45 -4.24
N ASN A 52 -10.70 14.66 -5.11
CA ASN A 52 -10.86 14.97 -6.53
C ASN A 52 -9.53 15.34 -7.23
N GLY A 53 -8.43 14.68 -6.83
CA GLY A 53 -7.10 14.94 -7.38
C GLY A 53 -6.34 16.11 -6.74
N PHE A 54 -6.96 16.93 -5.89
CA PHE A 54 -6.33 18.09 -5.23
C PHE A 54 -5.95 17.77 -3.79
N VAL A 55 -4.85 18.36 -3.30
CA VAL A 55 -4.52 18.34 -1.86
C VAL A 55 -5.43 19.34 -1.16
N ILE A 56 -6.20 18.87 -0.19
CA ILE A 56 -7.17 19.68 0.56
C ILE A 56 -6.85 19.77 2.05
N SER A 57 -5.96 18.89 2.53
CA SER A 57 -5.40 18.91 3.88
C SER A 57 -3.98 18.36 3.82
N GLU A 58 -3.03 19.04 4.47
CA GLU A 58 -1.63 18.65 4.52
C GLU A 58 -1.02 19.18 5.82
N ASN A 59 -1.02 18.32 6.84
CA ASN A 59 -0.61 18.66 8.19
C ASN A 59 0.60 17.81 8.61
N TYR A 60 1.55 18.47 9.29
CA TYR A 60 2.77 17.84 9.80
C TYR A 60 2.91 18.11 11.30
N TYR A 61 3.37 17.09 12.00
CA TYR A 61 3.44 17.02 13.45
C TYR A 61 4.80 16.48 13.87
N ALA A 62 5.08 16.49 15.18
CA ALA A 62 6.33 15.97 15.75
C ALA A 62 7.61 16.55 15.10
N GLY A 63 7.58 17.81 14.66
CA GLY A 63 8.71 18.49 14.02
C GLY A 63 9.01 18.05 12.58
N THR A 64 8.11 17.29 11.96
CA THR A 64 8.25 16.84 10.56
C THR A 64 7.72 17.89 9.58
N THR A 65 8.00 17.70 8.29
CA THR A 65 7.62 18.60 7.20
C THR A 65 7.26 17.82 5.95
N ALA A 66 6.80 18.49 4.89
CA ALA A 66 6.59 17.90 3.57
C ALA A 66 7.82 17.19 2.99
N ALA A 67 9.03 17.64 3.38
CA ALA A 67 10.29 17.06 2.95
C ALA A 67 10.72 15.86 3.81
N THR A 68 10.10 15.61 4.97
CA THR A 68 10.49 14.53 5.87
C THR A 68 10.04 13.18 5.29
N PRO A 69 10.96 12.25 4.99
CA PRO A 69 10.58 10.93 4.56
C PRO A 69 10.21 10.05 5.76
N HIS A 70 9.22 9.18 5.57
CA HIS A 70 8.76 8.22 6.56
C HIS A 70 8.97 6.80 6.06
N HIS A 71 9.36 5.93 6.98
CA HIS A 71 9.45 4.52 6.69
C HIS A 71 8.04 3.92 6.58
N GLY A 72 7.61 3.51 5.38
CA GLY A 72 6.25 3.03 5.11
C GLY A 72 5.91 1.66 5.71
N ARG A 73 6.93 0.91 6.18
CA ARG A 73 6.79 -0.46 6.70
C ARG A 73 6.03 -1.31 5.67
N SER A 74 4.97 -2.00 6.08
CA SER A 74 4.16 -2.86 5.21
C SER A 74 3.42 -2.16 4.06
N ILE A 75 3.39 -0.82 3.99
CA ILE A 75 2.91 -0.12 2.78
C ILE A 75 3.76 -0.48 1.56
N THR A 76 5.03 -0.85 1.77
CA THR A 76 5.95 -1.31 0.72
C THR A 76 5.33 -2.42 -0.14
N LYS A 77 4.56 -3.33 0.48
CA LYS A 77 3.88 -4.43 -0.22
C LYS A 77 2.91 -3.93 -1.30
N SER A 78 2.16 -2.87 -1.01
CA SER A 78 1.20 -2.28 -1.95
C SER A 78 1.89 -1.58 -3.13
N VAL A 79 3.10 -1.05 -2.93
CA VAL A 79 3.97 -0.55 -4.01
C VAL A 79 4.50 -1.71 -4.85
N VAL A 80 4.99 -2.78 -4.20
CA VAL A 80 5.45 -4.00 -4.89
C VAL A 80 4.34 -4.64 -5.72
N SER A 81 3.09 -4.64 -5.24
CA SER A 81 1.93 -5.08 -6.03
C SER A 81 1.82 -4.33 -7.35
N ALA A 82 1.94 -3.00 -7.33
CA ALA A 82 1.94 -2.20 -8.56
C ALA A 82 3.10 -2.60 -9.49
N LEU A 83 4.30 -2.83 -8.96
CA LEU A 83 5.46 -3.25 -9.75
C LEU A 83 5.26 -4.62 -10.41
N VAL A 84 4.69 -5.60 -9.69
CA VAL A 84 4.33 -6.91 -10.25
C VAL A 84 3.30 -6.75 -11.36
N GLY A 85 2.28 -5.90 -11.16
CA GLY A 85 1.30 -5.59 -12.19
C GLY A 85 1.93 -5.00 -13.45
N ILE A 86 2.82 -4.02 -13.29
CA ILE A 86 3.55 -3.42 -14.42
C ILE A 86 4.41 -4.45 -15.15
N ALA A 87 5.06 -5.36 -14.41
CA ALA A 87 5.86 -6.42 -15.02
C ALA A 87 4.99 -7.40 -15.81
N ILE A 88 3.77 -7.69 -15.35
CA ILE A 88 2.78 -8.50 -16.08
C ILE A 88 2.27 -7.76 -17.32
N ASP A 89 1.88 -6.48 -17.19
CA ASP A 89 1.42 -5.65 -18.30
C ASP A 89 2.47 -5.55 -19.42
N LYS A 90 3.76 -5.60 -19.06
CA LYS A 90 4.90 -5.58 -20.00
C LYS A 90 5.28 -6.96 -20.54
N GLY A 91 4.64 -8.04 -20.09
CA GLY A 91 5.01 -9.42 -20.44
C GLY A 91 6.36 -9.88 -19.90
N ILE A 92 6.91 -9.18 -18.89
CA ILE A 92 8.14 -9.56 -18.18
C ILE A 92 7.86 -10.73 -17.24
N ILE A 93 6.68 -10.70 -16.60
CA ILE A 93 6.09 -11.82 -15.87
C ILE A 93 4.89 -12.30 -16.69
N GLY A 94 4.75 -13.61 -16.92
CA GLY A 94 3.67 -14.18 -17.72
C GLY A 94 2.28 -13.98 -17.09
N GLY A 95 2.19 -14.10 -15.76
CA GLY A 95 0.99 -13.76 -15.02
C GLY A 95 1.04 -14.24 -13.57
N VAL A 96 -0.06 -14.00 -12.84
CA VAL A 96 -0.15 -14.38 -11.42
C VAL A 96 -0.17 -15.91 -11.20
N ASN A 97 -0.45 -16.71 -12.23
CA ASN A 97 -0.48 -18.17 -12.11
C ASN A 97 0.88 -18.84 -12.38
N ASP A 98 1.88 -18.06 -12.79
CA ASP A 98 3.24 -18.58 -12.96
C ASP A 98 3.77 -19.11 -11.63
N LYS A 99 4.58 -20.17 -11.70
CA LYS A 99 5.19 -20.75 -10.51
C LYS A 99 6.36 -19.87 -10.07
N VAL A 100 6.58 -19.80 -8.77
CA VAL A 100 7.78 -19.13 -8.22
C VAL A 100 9.05 -19.74 -8.80
N LEU A 101 9.05 -21.07 -8.99
CA LEU A 101 10.18 -21.82 -9.55
C LEU A 101 10.46 -21.53 -11.04
N ASP A 102 9.52 -20.93 -11.77
CA ASP A 102 9.78 -20.50 -13.16
C ASP A 102 10.79 -19.34 -13.19
N TYR A 103 10.88 -18.57 -12.11
CA TYR A 103 11.77 -17.41 -11.96
C TYR A 103 12.97 -17.69 -11.04
N ILE A 104 12.84 -18.65 -10.14
CA ILE A 104 13.88 -19.03 -9.16
C ILE A 104 14.05 -20.56 -9.14
N PRO A 105 14.54 -21.18 -10.23
CA PRO A 105 14.61 -22.63 -10.36
C PRO A 105 15.55 -23.29 -9.34
N GLU A 106 16.56 -22.57 -8.84
CA GLU A 106 17.52 -23.07 -7.84
C GLU A 106 16.88 -23.45 -6.50
N PHE A 107 15.70 -22.92 -6.20
CA PHE A 107 14.92 -23.26 -5.00
C PHE A 107 14.40 -24.69 -4.98
N LYS A 108 14.27 -25.33 -6.16
CA LYS A 108 13.82 -26.72 -6.26
C LYS A 108 14.76 -27.70 -5.56
N SER A 109 16.07 -27.44 -5.56
CA SER A 109 17.06 -28.31 -4.89
C SER A 109 17.19 -28.07 -3.38
N GLN A 110 16.52 -27.04 -2.85
CA GLN A 110 16.67 -26.65 -1.44
C GLN A 110 15.65 -27.34 -0.52
N ASP A 111 14.64 -27.99 -1.08
CA ASP A 111 13.56 -28.60 -0.30
C ASP A 111 12.99 -29.85 -0.99
N ASN A 112 12.47 -30.78 -0.20
CA ASN A 112 11.89 -32.05 -0.66
C ASN A 112 10.35 -32.06 -0.56
N ASP A 113 9.72 -30.97 -0.10
CA ASP A 113 8.25 -30.85 -0.07
C ASP A 113 7.70 -30.42 -1.44
N ASP A 114 7.23 -31.39 -2.21
CA ASP A 114 6.70 -31.20 -3.57
C ASP A 114 5.55 -30.19 -3.66
N ARG A 115 4.85 -29.90 -2.55
CA ARG A 115 3.77 -28.91 -2.54
C ARG A 115 4.31 -27.51 -2.84
N LYS A 116 5.56 -27.22 -2.52
CA LYS A 116 6.20 -25.93 -2.83
C LYS A 116 6.31 -25.67 -4.33
N ASN A 117 6.39 -26.73 -5.14
CA ASN A 117 6.37 -26.62 -6.61
C ASN A 117 5.06 -26.02 -7.14
N GLN A 118 4.00 -26.00 -6.32
CA GLN A 118 2.71 -25.43 -6.68
C GLN A 118 2.56 -23.95 -6.32
N ILE A 119 3.49 -23.36 -5.57
CA ILE A 119 3.43 -21.96 -5.15
C ILE A 119 3.52 -21.05 -6.38
N THR A 120 2.53 -20.18 -6.54
CA THR A 120 2.42 -19.21 -7.63
C THR A 120 2.68 -17.79 -7.13
N ILE A 121 2.87 -16.86 -8.07
CA ILE A 121 2.90 -15.42 -7.78
C ILE A 121 1.60 -14.98 -7.08
N ARG A 122 0.44 -15.50 -7.50
CA ARG A 122 -0.86 -15.26 -6.87
C ARG A 122 -0.80 -15.59 -5.39
N HIS A 123 -0.29 -16.77 -5.02
CA HIS A 123 -0.21 -17.17 -3.61
C HIS A 123 0.66 -16.24 -2.76
N LEU A 124 1.73 -15.69 -3.33
CA LEU A 124 2.55 -14.67 -2.65
C LEU A 124 1.77 -13.35 -2.49
N LEU A 125 1.11 -12.89 -3.55
CA LEU A 125 0.32 -11.65 -3.56
C LEU A 125 -0.88 -11.71 -2.61
N THR A 126 -1.49 -12.88 -2.43
CA THR A 126 -2.69 -13.07 -1.60
C THR A 126 -2.38 -13.55 -0.19
N MET A 127 -1.11 -13.71 0.18
CA MET A 127 -0.70 -14.22 1.50
C MET A 127 -1.23 -15.63 1.79
N THR A 128 -1.23 -16.49 0.77
CA THR A 128 -1.71 -17.88 0.84
C THR A 128 -0.67 -18.87 0.31
N SER A 129 0.62 -18.58 0.47
CA SER A 129 1.72 -19.44 0.04
C SER A 129 1.78 -20.78 0.79
N GLY A 130 1.16 -20.84 1.97
CA GLY A 130 1.16 -22.02 2.83
C GLY A 130 2.38 -22.13 3.74
N PHE A 131 3.34 -21.19 3.67
CA PHE A 131 4.49 -21.18 4.57
C PHE A 131 4.06 -20.98 6.03
N LYS A 132 4.73 -21.70 6.93
CA LYS A 132 4.64 -21.46 8.36
C LYS A 132 5.32 -20.12 8.66
N TRP A 133 4.56 -19.20 9.25
CA TRP A 133 5.03 -17.85 9.54
C TRP A 133 4.37 -17.30 10.79
N LYS A 134 5.10 -16.45 11.50
CA LYS A 134 4.63 -15.65 12.64
C LYS A 134 5.11 -14.22 12.43
N GLU A 135 4.17 -13.32 12.15
CA GLU A 135 4.50 -11.93 11.79
C GLU A 135 5.15 -11.17 12.95
N GLU A 136 4.75 -11.45 14.19
CA GLU A 136 5.38 -10.90 15.40
C GLU A 136 6.88 -11.24 15.56
N GLU A 137 7.38 -12.30 14.91
CA GLU A 137 8.80 -12.69 14.93
C GLU A 137 9.59 -12.10 13.73
N MET A 138 8.97 -11.24 12.91
CA MET A 138 9.55 -10.65 11.70
C MET A 138 10.85 -9.86 11.95
N ASP A 139 10.90 -9.03 12.99
CA ASP A 139 12.08 -8.21 13.27
C ASP A 139 13.27 -9.09 13.72
N GLU A 140 13.01 -10.16 14.47
CA GLU A 140 14.03 -11.17 14.83
C GLU A 140 14.51 -11.90 13.57
N TRP A 141 13.58 -12.30 12.70
CA TRP A 141 13.89 -12.94 11.42
C TRP A 141 14.83 -12.07 10.57
N PHE A 142 14.53 -10.78 10.44
CA PHE A 142 15.34 -9.84 9.66
C PHE A 142 16.66 -9.41 10.30
N SER A 143 16.79 -9.58 11.61
CA SER A 143 18.02 -9.26 12.34
C SER A 143 18.98 -10.46 12.46
N SER A 144 18.56 -11.64 12.02
CA SER A 144 19.38 -12.85 12.11
C SER A 144 20.34 -12.96 10.91
N ASP A 145 21.65 -12.99 11.18
CA ASP A 145 22.69 -13.12 10.14
C ASP A 145 22.55 -14.40 9.28
N SER A 146 21.79 -15.40 9.74
CA SER A 146 21.62 -16.69 9.08
C SER A 146 20.24 -16.93 8.44
N LEU A 147 19.23 -16.07 8.65
CA LEU A 147 17.88 -16.22 8.06
C LEU A 147 17.35 -14.92 7.42
N ALA A 148 18.10 -13.82 7.49
CA ALA A 148 17.66 -12.53 6.98
C ALA A 148 17.70 -12.41 5.45
N ALA A 149 18.32 -13.36 4.75
CA ALA A 149 18.34 -13.41 3.30
C ALA A 149 17.00 -13.93 2.76
N ILE A 150 16.48 -13.26 1.72
CA ILE A 150 15.23 -13.67 1.08
C ILE A 150 15.31 -15.12 0.56
N SER A 151 16.51 -15.61 0.22
CA SER A 151 16.74 -17.02 -0.15
C SER A 151 16.28 -18.01 0.90
N ASP A 152 16.45 -17.71 2.18
CA ASP A 152 16.13 -18.63 3.28
C ASP A 152 14.61 -18.73 3.52
N SER A 153 13.86 -17.75 3.00
CA SER A 153 12.40 -17.75 3.05
C SER A 153 11.80 -18.96 2.34
N TRP A 154 12.48 -19.52 1.34
CA TRP A 154 12.01 -20.71 0.62
C TRP A 154 12.16 -21.99 1.45
N GLY A 155 13.21 -22.12 2.26
CA GLY A 155 13.48 -23.32 3.08
C GLY A 155 12.53 -23.51 4.26
N ARG A 156 11.66 -22.54 4.55
CA ARG A 156 10.68 -22.61 5.66
C ARG A 156 9.66 -23.74 5.46
N PRO A 157 9.24 -24.46 6.50
CA PRO A 157 8.23 -25.50 6.36
C PRO A 157 6.87 -24.92 5.95
N LEU A 158 6.04 -25.73 5.27
CA LEU A 158 4.64 -25.38 5.01
C LEU A 158 3.74 -25.74 6.21
N ALA A 159 2.81 -24.86 6.55
CA ALA A 159 1.73 -25.08 7.51
C ALA A 159 0.44 -25.60 6.85
N GLY A 160 0.29 -25.46 5.53
CA GLY A 160 -0.86 -25.91 4.74
C GLY A 160 -0.52 -25.96 3.25
N ASN A 161 -1.44 -26.43 2.39
CA ASN A 161 -1.17 -26.40 0.96
C ASN A 161 -1.27 -24.95 0.42
N PRO A 162 -0.49 -24.59 -0.61
CA PRO A 162 -0.62 -23.28 -1.24
C PRO A 162 -2.05 -23.02 -1.72
N GLY A 163 -2.60 -21.87 -1.34
CA GLY A 163 -3.97 -21.44 -1.67
C GLY A 163 -5.02 -21.73 -0.59
N GLU A 164 -4.72 -22.54 0.43
CA GLU A 164 -5.73 -22.96 1.42
C GLU A 164 -5.93 -21.96 2.56
N ILE A 165 -4.85 -21.39 3.10
CA ILE A 165 -4.87 -20.63 4.35
C ILE A 165 -4.26 -19.25 4.12
N TYR A 166 -4.99 -18.21 4.54
CA TYR A 166 -4.43 -16.88 4.69
C TYR A 166 -3.47 -16.84 5.87
N ASN A 167 -2.23 -16.44 5.62
CA ASN A 167 -1.23 -16.13 6.64
C ASN A 167 -0.42 -14.92 6.18
N TYR A 168 -0.54 -13.79 6.89
CA TYR A 168 0.15 -12.55 6.52
C TYR A 168 1.66 -12.71 6.67
N ASP A 169 2.33 -12.99 5.55
CA ASP A 169 3.71 -13.47 5.51
C ASP A 169 4.63 -12.48 4.78
N SER A 170 5.35 -11.69 5.57
CA SER A 170 6.32 -10.72 5.04
C SER A 170 7.44 -11.39 4.24
N ALA A 171 7.93 -12.57 4.63
CA ALA A 171 8.95 -13.27 3.87
C ALA A 171 8.43 -13.81 2.51
N SER A 172 7.14 -14.15 2.40
CA SER A 172 6.52 -14.44 1.09
C SER A 172 6.47 -13.20 0.18
N ALA A 173 6.18 -12.01 0.73
CA ALA A 173 6.16 -10.78 -0.06
C ALA A 173 7.56 -10.38 -0.55
N ASP A 174 8.61 -10.69 0.21
CA ASP A 174 10.00 -10.47 -0.18
C ASP A 174 10.40 -11.30 -1.42
N LEU A 175 9.85 -12.50 -1.60
CA LEU A 175 10.10 -13.31 -2.81
C LEU A 175 9.67 -12.59 -4.11
N LEU A 176 8.68 -11.69 -4.05
CA LEU A 176 8.20 -10.96 -5.22
C LEU A 176 9.25 -10.00 -5.78
N THR A 177 10.09 -9.37 -4.94
CA THR A 177 11.17 -8.50 -5.43
C THR A 177 12.32 -9.29 -6.03
N VAL A 178 12.56 -10.52 -5.56
CA VAL A 178 13.49 -11.46 -6.20
C VAL A 178 12.97 -11.86 -7.58
N ILE A 179 11.69 -12.25 -7.68
CA ILE A 179 11.04 -12.58 -8.97
C ILE A 179 11.13 -11.39 -9.93
N LEU A 180 10.77 -10.18 -9.49
CA LEU A 180 10.90 -8.96 -10.29
C LEU A 180 12.33 -8.75 -10.78
N THR A 181 13.31 -8.91 -9.88
CA THR A 181 14.73 -8.71 -10.21
C THR A 181 15.21 -9.71 -11.25
N ARG A 182 14.85 -10.99 -11.10
CA ARG A 182 15.23 -12.06 -12.04
C ARG A 182 14.54 -11.92 -13.39
N ALA A 183 13.23 -11.65 -13.39
CA ALA A 183 12.44 -11.50 -14.60
C ALA A 183 12.85 -10.25 -15.41
N ALA A 184 13.00 -9.10 -14.74
CA ALA A 184 13.39 -7.86 -15.40
C ALA A 184 14.89 -7.77 -15.70
N LYS A 185 15.72 -8.68 -15.15
CA LYS A 185 17.18 -8.68 -15.24
C LYS A 185 17.82 -7.35 -14.79
N GLN A 186 17.21 -6.71 -13.80
CA GLN A 186 17.67 -5.47 -13.18
C GLN A 186 17.17 -5.40 -11.74
N GLU A 187 17.81 -4.59 -10.89
CA GLU A 187 17.37 -4.46 -9.49
C GLU A 187 15.93 -3.93 -9.39
N ALA A 188 15.16 -4.42 -8.42
CA ALA A 188 13.79 -3.97 -8.18
C ALA A 188 13.67 -2.44 -7.99
N LYS A 189 14.65 -1.77 -7.37
CA LYS A 189 14.68 -0.31 -7.25
C LYS A 189 14.81 0.39 -8.60
N THR A 190 15.69 -0.09 -9.48
CA THR A 190 15.85 0.47 -10.84
C THR A 190 14.56 0.32 -11.63
N PHE A 191 13.97 -0.88 -11.61
CA PHE A 191 12.66 -1.13 -12.23
C PHE A 191 11.59 -0.18 -11.69
N ALA A 192 11.49 -0.02 -10.36
CA ALA A 192 10.54 0.89 -9.74
C ALA A 192 10.75 2.36 -10.15
N ILE A 193 12.00 2.82 -10.24
CA ILE A 193 12.33 4.17 -10.72
C ILE A 193 11.79 4.37 -12.14
N GLU A 194 12.16 3.48 -13.05
CA GLU A 194 11.84 3.61 -14.47
C GLU A 194 10.34 3.54 -14.74
N THR A 195 9.65 2.63 -14.06
CA THR A 195 8.29 2.26 -14.44
C THR A 195 7.20 2.89 -13.57
N LEU A 196 7.50 3.31 -12.34
CA LEU A 196 6.52 3.82 -11.40
C LEU A 196 6.90 5.20 -10.84
N PHE A 197 8.07 5.34 -10.23
CA PHE A 197 8.43 6.56 -9.51
C PHE A 197 8.74 7.74 -10.41
N ALA A 198 9.53 7.56 -11.48
CA ALA A 198 9.82 8.65 -12.41
C ALA A 198 8.56 9.16 -13.13
N PRO A 199 7.64 8.29 -13.65
CA PRO A 199 6.35 8.74 -14.18
C PRO A 199 5.47 9.53 -13.19
N LEU A 200 5.59 9.25 -11.89
CA LEU A 200 4.89 9.96 -10.82
C LEU A 200 5.67 11.17 -10.27
N HIS A 201 6.86 11.45 -10.79
CA HIS A 201 7.79 12.46 -10.26
C HIS A 201 8.09 12.25 -8.76
N ILE A 202 8.34 11.01 -8.37
CA ILE A 202 8.86 10.63 -7.06
C ILE A 202 10.38 10.49 -7.22
N THR A 203 11.13 11.46 -6.68
CA THR A 203 12.58 11.57 -6.89
C THR A 203 13.40 11.34 -5.63
N GLU A 204 12.78 11.46 -4.46
CA GLU A 204 13.43 11.32 -3.15
C GLU A 204 12.79 10.18 -2.38
N PHE A 205 13.48 9.05 -2.34
CA PHE A 205 13.09 7.89 -1.56
C PHE A 205 14.31 7.02 -1.26
N ASP A 206 14.17 6.16 -0.26
CA ASP A 206 15.09 5.06 -0.04
C ASP A 206 14.36 3.72 0.02
N TRP A 207 15.11 2.64 -0.16
CA TRP A 207 14.59 1.29 -0.12
C TRP A 207 15.63 0.35 0.51
N GLU A 208 15.30 -0.23 1.66
CA GLU A 208 16.21 -1.13 2.36
C GLU A 208 16.44 -2.43 1.58
N LYS A 209 17.70 -2.89 1.59
CA LYS A 209 18.12 -4.19 1.08
C LYS A 209 18.19 -5.22 2.21
N ASP A 210 18.04 -6.49 1.86
CA ASP A 210 18.42 -7.61 2.71
C ASP A 210 19.96 -7.85 2.63
N PRO A 211 20.52 -8.73 3.48
CA PRO A 211 21.94 -9.07 3.43
C PRO A 211 22.41 -9.72 2.13
N ALA A 212 21.50 -10.33 1.35
CA ALA A 212 21.80 -10.89 0.03
C ALA A 212 21.78 -9.84 -1.09
N GLY A 213 21.47 -8.57 -0.79
CA GLY A 213 21.49 -7.45 -1.71
C GLY A 213 20.19 -7.21 -2.49
N TYR A 214 19.12 -7.95 -2.19
CA TYR A 214 17.79 -7.73 -2.76
C TYR A 214 17.02 -6.68 -1.95
N TYR A 215 16.26 -5.83 -2.64
CA TYR A 215 15.35 -4.89 -1.98
C TYR A 215 14.20 -5.65 -1.30
N ARG A 216 13.86 -5.28 -0.06
CA ARG A 216 12.78 -5.94 0.69
C ARG A 216 11.42 -5.65 0.05
N GLY A 217 10.63 -6.69 -0.23
CA GLY A 217 9.29 -6.54 -0.80
C GLY A 217 8.21 -6.26 0.26
N SER A 218 8.50 -6.62 1.50
CA SER A 218 7.59 -6.56 2.63
C SER A 218 7.65 -5.26 3.42
N THR A 219 8.76 -4.54 3.34
CA THR A 219 9.10 -3.36 4.14
C THR A 219 10.22 -2.56 3.45
N GLY A 220 10.71 -1.49 4.08
CA GLY A 220 11.95 -0.84 3.67
C GLY A 220 11.79 0.38 2.76
N LEU A 221 10.63 0.60 2.13
CA LEU A 221 10.42 1.85 1.38
C LEU A 221 10.25 3.03 2.34
N ILE A 222 11.08 4.04 2.13
CA ILE A 222 11.13 5.29 2.89
C ILE A 222 10.81 6.44 1.95
N MET A 223 9.69 7.13 2.17
CA MET A 223 9.12 8.09 1.21
C MET A 223 8.46 9.26 1.92
N ARG A 224 8.37 10.41 1.26
CA ARG A 224 7.62 11.57 1.78
C ARG A 224 6.11 11.32 1.68
N ALA A 225 5.34 11.84 2.63
CA ALA A 225 3.88 11.69 2.64
C ALA A 225 3.20 12.16 1.34
N PRO A 226 3.61 13.30 0.72
CA PRO A 226 3.05 13.73 -0.57
C PRO A 226 3.32 12.75 -1.71
N ASP A 227 4.48 12.09 -1.72
CA ASP A 227 4.82 11.09 -2.74
C ASP A 227 4.05 9.79 -2.54
N LEU A 228 3.84 9.37 -1.29
CA LEU A 228 2.97 8.25 -0.98
C LEU A 228 1.51 8.52 -1.42
N ALA A 229 1.03 9.76 -1.26
CA ALA A 229 -0.30 10.16 -1.72
C ALA A 229 -0.44 10.07 -3.25
N LYS A 230 0.63 10.26 -4.03
CA LYS A 230 0.62 10.05 -5.49
C LYS A 230 0.37 8.58 -5.86
N ILE A 231 0.90 7.63 -5.08
CA ILE A 231 0.63 6.20 -5.26
C ILE A 231 -0.87 5.92 -5.02
N GLY A 232 -1.45 6.46 -3.96
CA GLY A 232 -2.89 6.35 -3.72
C GLY A 232 -3.73 6.96 -4.84
N GLN A 233 -3.33 8.15 -5.32
CA GLN A 233 -4.00 8.84 -6.40
C GLN A 233 -3.91 8.06 -7.73
N LEU A 234 -2.78 7.39 -8.00
CA LEU A 234 -2.64 6.49 -9.14
C LEU A 234 -3.66 5.36 -9.09
N TYR A 235 -3.82 4.71 -7.93
CA TYR A 235 -4.83 3.66 -7.73
C TYR A 235 -6.26 4.21 -7.86
N LEU A 236 -6.52 5.40 -7.29
CA LEU A 236 -7.82 6.07 -7.41
C LEU A 236 -8.18 6.33 -8.88
N GLN A 237 -7.18 6.69 -9.69
CA GLN A 237 -7.30 6.94 -11.13
C GLN A 237 -7.17 5.69 -11.99
N GLN A 238 -7.39 4.50 -11.43
CA GLN A 238 -7.34 3.23 -12.16
C GLN A 238 -6.03 3.05 -12.95
N GLY A 239 -4.91 3.48 -12.36
CA GLY A 239 -3.57 3.32 -12.90
C GLY A 239 -3.17 4.36 -13.95
N GLN A 240 -3.98 5.38 -14.19
CA GLN A 240 -3.64 6.50 -15.07
C GLN A 240 -2.98 7.65 -14.29
N TRP A 241 -1.99 8.30 -14.91
CA TRP A 241 -1.36 9.52 -14.41
C TRP A 241 -1.01 10.43 -15.59
N ASN A 242 -1.44 11.69 -15.57
CA ASN A 242 -1.21 12.65 -16.66
C ASN A 242 -1.55 12.08 -18.06
N SER A 243 -2.70 11.42 -18.20
CA SER A 243 -3.16 10.74 -19.43
C SER A 243 -2.32 9.54 -19.89
N ARG A 244 -1.36 9.08 -19.10
CA ARG A 244 -0.58 7.87 -19.35
C ARG A 244 -1.06 6.74 -18.43
N GLN A 245 -1.36 5.58 -19.02
CA GLN A 245 -1.55 4.35 -18.25
C GLN A 245 -0.18 3.87 -17.73
N ILE A 246 0.00 3.85 -16.41
CA ILE A 246 1.22 3.34 -15.75
C ILE A 246 1.03 1.87 -15.36
N VAL A 247 -0.08 1.56 -14.69
CA VAL A 247 -0.50 0.23 -14.24
C VAL A 247 -1.82 -0.06 -14.91
N SER A 248 -2.09 -1.22 -15.50
CA SER A 248 -3.38 -1.49 -16.15
C SER A 248 -4.56 -1.35 -15.19
N GLN A 249 -5.69 -0.87 -15.71
CA GLN A 249 -6.95 -0.81 -14.94
C GLN A 249 -7.33 -2.20 -14.41
N GLU A 250 -7.17 -3.25 -15.22
CA GLU A 250 -7.42 -4.62 -14.82
C GLU A 250 -6.58 -5.02 -13.59
N TRP A 251 -5.30 -4.67 -13.56
CA TRP A 251 -4.47 -4.94 -12.38
C TRP A 251 -4.96 -4.18 -11.15
N ILE A 252 -5.29 -2.89 -11.28
CA ILE A 252 -5.82 -2.09 -10.16
C ILE A 252 -7.07 -2.75 -9.59
N GLU A 253 -8.05 -3.08 -10.44
CA GLU A 253 -9.30 -3.73 -10.04
C GLU A 253 -9.06 -5.08 -9.35
N GLN A 254 -8.22 -5.94 -9.92
CA GLN A 254 -7.91 -7.26 -9.35
C GLN A 254 -7.12 -7.17 -8.04
N SER A 255 -6.20 -6.21 -7.95
CA SER A 255 -5.32 -6.04 -6.79
C SER A 255 -6.05 -5.60 -5.53
N VAL A 256 -7.17 -4.88 -5.68
CA VAL A 256 -7.99 -4.39 -4.55
C VAL A 256 -9.31 -5.16 -4.39
N ALA A 257 -9.61 -6.09 -5.30
CA ALA A 257 -10.71 -7.03 -5.17
C ALA A 257 -10.47 -8.01 -3.99
N GLN A 258 -11.57 -8.53 -3.44
CA GLN A 258 -11.49 -9.56 -2.42
C GLN A 258 -11.05 -10.88 -3.06
N GLN A 259 -9.76 -11.22 -2.91
CA GLN A 259 -9.21 -12.51 -3.29
C GLN A 259 -9.35 -13.50 -2.12
N VAL A 260 -9.16 -12.99 -0.89
CA VAL A 260 -9.21 -13.77 0.34
C VAL A 260 -9.94 -12.98 1.43
N ARG A 261 -10.74 -13.67 2.24
CA ARG A 261 -11.36 -13.09 3.45
C ARG A 261 -10.41 -13.30 4.64
N VAL A 262 -9.96 -12.21 5.26
CA VAL A 262 -9.05 -12.27 6.43
C VAL A 262 -9.84 -12.53 7.70
N ASN A 263 -10.94 -11.81 7.89
CA ASN A 263 -11.87 -11.97 8.99
C ASN A 263 -13.26 -11.44 8.58
N GLU A 264 -14.14 -11.19 9.54
CA GLU A 264 -15.50 -10.74 9.25
C GLU A 264 -15.56 -9.39 8.53
N VAL A 265 -14.58 -8.51 8.77
CA VAL A 265 -14.55 -7.11 8.35
C VAL A 265 -13.52 -6.85 7.24
N VAL A 266 -12.39 -7.54 7.28
CA VAL A 266 -11.23 -7.27 6.42
C VAL A 266 -11.11 -8.34 5.32
N SER A 267 -10.93 -7.84 4.11
CA SER A 267 -10.59 -8.62 2.91
C SER A 267 -9.18 -8.30 2.45
N TYR A 268 -8.57 -9.22 1.70
CA TYR A 268 -7.24 -9.09 1.13
C TYR A 268 -7.27 -9.33 -0.38
N GLY A 269 -6.54 -8.50 -1.12
CA GLY A 269 -6.33 -8.62 -2.56
C GLY A 269 -4.88 -8.98 -2.88
N TYR A 270 -4.31 -8.39 -3.94
CA TYR A 270 -2.88 -8.50 -4.23
C TYR A 270 -2.10 -7.46 -3.41
N LEU A 271 -1.73 -7.84 -2.18
CA LEU A 271 -1.03 -7.01 -1.21
C LEU A 271 -1.76 -5.72 -0.78
N TRP A 272 -3.08 -5.70 -0.92
CA TRP A 272 -3.97 -4.65 -0.43
C TRP A 272 -4.98 -5.20 0.56
N ARG A 273 -5.24 -4.45 1.63
CA ARG A 273 -6.38 -4.70 2.50
C ARG A 273 -7.58 -3.90 2.01
N SER A 274 -8.78 -4.38 2.28
CA SER A 274 -10.01 -3.63 2.06
C SER A 274 -11.05 -3.94 3.14
N ARG A 275 -11.87 -2.94 3.48
CA ARG A 275 -13.02 -3.07 4.37
C ARG A 275 -14.06 -2.01 4.04
N GLN A 276 -15.16 -2.01 4.78
CA GLN A 276 -16.20 -0.99 4.69
C GLN A 276 -16.22 -0.11 5.95
N VAL A 277 -16.60 1.16 5.77
CA VAL A 277 -17.03 2.09 6.82
C VAL A 277 -18.46 2.49 6.44
N GLY A 278 -19.44 2.12 7.26
CA GLY A 278 -20.84 2.17 6.83
C GLY A 278 -21.05 1.37 5.53
N SER A 279 -21.55 2.03 4.49
CA SER A 279 -21.69 1.41 3.15
C SER A 279 -20.52 1.72 2.20
N ILE A 280 -19.53 2.49 2.65
CA ILE A 280 -18.42 2.96 1.83
C ILE A 280 -17.25 1.97 1.90
N ARG A 281 -16.94 1.34 0.76
CA ARG A 281 -15.75 0.50 0.61
C ARG A 281 -14.51 1.37 0.44
N HIS A 282 -13.44 1.02 1.14
CA HIS A 282 -12.10 1.56 0.89
C HIS A 282 -11.07 0.42 0.86
N TYR A 283 -9.94 0.68 0.22
CA TYR A 283 -8.77 -0.19 0.26
C TYR A 283 -7.55 0.57 0.75
N TYR A 284 -6.63 -0.14 1.39
CA TYR A 284 -5.54 0.47 2.11
C TYR A 284 -4.29 -0.41 2.22
N GLY A 285 -3.14 0.25 2.16
CA GLY A 285 -1.88 -0.24 2.69
C GLY A 285 -1.77 0.15 4.17
N MET A 286 -1.33 -0.77 5.03
CA MET A 286 -1.12 -0.51 6.45
C MET A 286 0.25 -1.03 6.88
N GLY A 287 1.05 -0.14 7.44
CA GLY A 287 2.35 -0.39 8.05
C GLY A 287 2.28 -0.58 9.56
N TYR A 288 3.33 -1.21 10.11
CA TYR A 288 3.54 -1.24 11.56
C TYR A 288 3.64 0.19 12.11
N GLY A 289 3.10 0.43 13.31
CA GLY A 289 3.14 1.75 13.96
C GLY A 289 2.09 2.75 13.45
N GLY A 290 1.12 2.36 12.62
CA GLY A 290 0.03 3.26 12.19
C GLY A 290 0.26 3.95 10.84
N GLN A 291 1.21 3.48 10.03
CA GLN A 291 1.37 4.00 8.66
C GLN A 291 0.17 3.61 7.81
N TYR A 292 -0.46 4.57 7.14
CA TYR A 292 -1.60 4.33 6.26
C TYR A 292 -1.47 5.01 4.91
N LEU A 293 -1.84 4.26 3.88
CA LEU A 293 -2.24 4.78 2.57
C LEU A 293 -3.64 4.24 2.31
N MET A 294 -4.64 5.09 2.32
CA MET A 294 -6.04 4.71 2.15
C MET A 294 -6.63 5.37 0.91
N VAL A 295 -7.45 4.63 0.17
CA VAL A 295 -8.12 5.11 -1.03
C VAL A 295 -9.60 4.77 -0.94
N VAL A 296 -10.43 5.79 -1.14
CA VAL A 296 -11.89 5.70 -1.07
C VAL A 296 -12.48 6.10 -2.43
N PRO A 297 -12.67 5.14 -3.36
CA PRO A 297 -13.05 5.46 -4.74
C PRO A 297 -14.35 6.26 -4.87
N SER A 298 -15.40 5.89 -4.12
CA SER A 298 -16.70 6.57 -4.20
C SER A 298 -16.62 8.03 -3.77
N LEU A 299 -15.69 8.37 -2.87
CA LEU A 299 -15.47 9.73 -2.40
C LEU A 299 -14.38 10.48 -3.18
N LYS A 300 -13.79 9.88 -4.23
CA LYS A 300 -12.62 10.43 -4.93
C LYS A 300 -11.50 10.86 -3.98
N MET A 301 -11.28 10.10 -2.90
CA MET A 301 -10.46 10.51 -1.77
C MET A 301 -9.25 9.59 -1.54
N VAL A 302 -8.11 10.19 -1.19
CA VAL A 302 -6.90 9.50 -0.73
C VAL A 302 -6.50 10.10 0.61
N VAL A 303 -6.23 9.24 1.60
CA VAL A 303 -5.77 9.65 2.93
C VAL A 303 -4.43 8.99 3.21
N VAL A 304 -3.46 9.78 3.64
CA VAL A 304 -2.15 9.31 4.11
C VAL A 304 -1.97 9.72 5.56
N ALA A 305 -1.47 8.78 6.37
CA ALA A 305 -0.98 9.09 7.71
C ALA A 305 0.35 8.38 7.96
N ASN A 306 1.31 9.10 8.52
CA ASN A 306 2.56 8.54 9.01
C ASN A 306 2.72 8.80 10.49
N TYR A 307 3.42 7.89 11.17
CA TYR A 307 3.64 7.89 12.61
C TYR A 307 5.09 7.56 12.96
N GLU A 308 5.54 7.91 14.16
CA GLU A 308 6.75 7.34 14.74
C GLU A 308 6.52 5.86 15.00
N TRP A 309 7.26 5.02 14.28
CA TRP A 309 7.03 3.59 14.26
C TRP A 309 7.92 2.83 15.24
N ARG A 310 9.00 3.44 15.77
CA ARG A 310 9.92 2.82 16.74
C ARG A 310 9.32 2.83 18.14
N VAL A 311 8.21 2.11 18.26
CA VAL A 311 7.41 1.98 19.47
C VAL A 311 7.13 0.51 19.79
N SER A 312 6.66 0.23 21.00
CA SER A 312 6.23 -1.12 21.39
C SER A 312 5.05 -1.60 20.52
N HIS A 313 4.86 -2.92 20.47
CA HIS A 313 3.73 -3.54 19.75
C HIS A 313 2.37 -3.03 20.24
N GLU A 314 2.23 -2.83 21.56
CA GLU A 314 1.03 -2.29 22.16
C GLU A 314 0.75 -0.88 21.65
N GLU A 315 1.76 -0.01 21.68
CA GLU A 315 1.63 1.38 21.22
C GLU A 315 1.43 1.46 19.70
N ALA A 316 2.06 0.57 18.93
CA ALA A 316 1.82 0.45 17.50
C ALA A 316 0.36 0.08 17.20
N ASN A 317 -0.27 -0.75 18.02
CA ASN A 317 -1.69 -1.09 17.88
C ASN A 317 -2.59 0.08 18.29
N ARG A 318 -2.27 0.80 19.38
CA ARG A 318 -3.00 2.01 19.77
C ARG A 318 -2.98 3.08 18.68
N GLN A 319 -1.84 3.31 18.02
CA GLN A 319 -1.74 4.24 16.89
C GLN A 319 -2.62 3.81 15.71
N LYS A 320 -2.60 2.52 15.34
CA LYS A 320 -3.42 1.98 14.22
C LYS A 320 -4.92 2.20 14.43
N TYR A 321 -5.43 1.81 15.59
CA TYR A 321 -6.86 1.89 15.90
C TYR A 321 -7.26 3.33 16.24
N GLY A 322 -6.42 4.07 16.98
CA GLY A 322 -6.64 5.47 17.28
C GLY A 322 -6.83 6.34 16.04
N PHE A 323 -6.04 6.12 14.98
CA PHE A 323 -6.23 6.84 13.71
C PHE A 323 -7.54 6.47 13.01
N THR A 324 -7.86 5.18 12.91
CA THR A 324 -9.07 4.73 12.21
C THR A 324 -10.33 5.17 12.95
N ASP A 325 -10.40 4.92 14.26
CA ASP A 325 -11.58 5.20 15.08
C ASP A 325 -11.85 6.69 15.30
N ARG A 326 -10.79 7.52 15.40
CA ARG A 326 -10.93 8.95 15.75
C ARG A 326 -10.84 9.90 14.55
N VAL A 327 -10.27 9.47 13.42
CA VAL A 327 -10.00 10.35 12.27
C VAL A 327 -10.64 9.80 11.01
N PHE A 328 -10.21 8.63 10.55
CA PHE A 328 -10.59 8.16 9.22
C PHE A 328 -12.05 7.72 9.12
N ASP A 329 -12.54 6.90 10.05
CA ASP A 329 -13.91 6.37 10.01
C ASP A 329 -14.94 7.51 10.16
N PRO A 330 -14.81 8.42 11.15
CA PRO A 330 -15.71 9.57 11.27
C PRO A 330 -15.73 10.47 10.02
N LEU A 331 -14.57 10.70 9.39
CA LEU A 331 -14.47 11.48 8.15
C LEU A 331 -15.26 10.81 7.01
N VAL A 332 -15.08 9.51 6.83
CA VAL A 332 -15.77 8.75 5.77
C VAL A 332 -17.28 8.69 6.04
N GLU A 333 -17.70 8.42 7.29
CA GLU A 333 -19.12 8.37 7.66
C GLU A 333 -19.83 9.71 7.47
N ALA A 334 -19.17 10.82 7.78
CA ALA A 334 -19.73 12.16 7.60
C ALA A 334 -19.89 12.52 6.12
N CYS A 335 -19.05 11.97 5.23
CA CYS A 335 -19.20 12.14 3.78
C CYS A 335 -20.26 11.19 3.19
N GLN A 336 -20.66 10.13 3.89
CA GLN A 336 -21.76 9.24 3.45
C GLN A 336 -23.14 9.91 3.56
N LYS A 337 -23.29 10.85 4.50
CA LYS A 337 -24.58 11.46 4.87
C LYS A 337 -24.98 12.67 4.00
N ASN A 338 -24.12 13.07 3.07
CA ASN A 338 -24.31 14.19 2.15
C ASN A 338 -24.60 13.70 0.72
#